data_AF-A0AA93DMV8-F1
#
_entry.id   AF-A0AA93DMV8-F1
#
_cell.length_a   1.000
_cell.length_b   1.000
_cell.length_c   1.000
_cell.angle_alpha   90.00
_cell.angle_beta   90.00
_cell.angle_gamma   90.00
#
_symmetry.space_group_name_H-M   'P 1'
#
loop_
_entity.id
_entity.type
_entity.pdbx_description
1 polymer ?
#
loop_
_entity_poly.entity_id
_entity_poly.type
_entity_poly.pdbx_seq_one_letter_code
_entity_poly.pdbx_strand_id
1 'polypeptide(L)'
;MISLPTVNKYMLNELRYELGKTPSISSAVALKAVFPSCLLTLAVMPFSSIIAGWLFYLTGSLSVFYVATHLRTVIAAKRLLLIPLCLLAIGLTNLIWYHHHYQPDSLLPYVYNAYRTSAHASILGAFTLLTVLHLSQKSQLQRLHAYMLVICVLALGYAFYQAWFSGMHRIGLVFGTATSAAYFLTFIGALSAQALLKLDSPHKYYLYLGHFLLVMVAILLTETRAAIFVYPIVGATILLSEVRHNKRLLIKAFVGSAATLLLCLFLFQNTLYQRVNDLINDIHSYSMDNSMTSVGARIAMYQSGIEAGEEALFGQSAEQRAEHIIAQAKQESELSGAVGYLDIHLHNEVIDAFSLKGLPGAILLVLLYAALFYFSFFVLRSHLSAALLFALLMYGLSDVILYSRDMLIAWLMTFCLGTTLTGKWLKPR
;
A
#
# COMPACT_ATOMS: atom_id res chain seq x y z
N MET A 1 -25.98 -23.46 49.35
CA MET A 1 -24.80 -22.75 48.83
C MET A 1 -24.75 -22.96 47.32
N ILE A 2 -25.20 -21.96 46.57
CA ILE A 2 -25.26 -22.00 45.10
C ILE A 2 -23.87 -21.62 44.58
N SER A 3 -23.18 -22.55 43.93
CA SER A 3 -21.88 -22.30 43.31
C SER A 3 -22.06 -21.42 42.07
N LEU A 4 -21.52 -20.21 42.11
CA LEU A 4 -21.36 -19.35 40.93
C LEU A 4 -20.40 -20.03 39.93
N PRO A 5 -20.72 -20.05 38.62
CA PRO A 5 -19.80 -20.59 37.63
C PRO A 5 -18.60 -19.66 37.50
N THR A 6 -17.41 -20.24 37.61
CA THR A 6 -16.13 -19.60 37.35
C THR A 6 -16.06 -19.19 35.88
N VAL A 7 -16.15 -17.88 35.62
CA VAL A 7 -15.88 -17.31 34.29
C VAL A 7 -14.43 -17.57 33.94
N ASN A 8 -14.20 -18.49 33.02
CA ASN A 8 -12.89 -18.82 32.50
C ASN A 8 -12.37 -17.63 31.67
N LYS A 9 -11.41 -16.88 32.23
CA LYS A 9 -10.83 -15.63 31.69
C LYS A 9 -10.04 -15.83 30.37
N TYR A 10 -9.97 -17.05 29.84
CA TYR A 10 -9.18 -17.44 28.67
C TYR A 10 -9.99 -17.67 27.37
N MET A 11 -11.29 -17.39 27.34
CA MET A 11 -12.10 -17.45 26.10
C MET A 11 -11.99 -16.20 25.20
N LEU A 12 -10.86 -15.49 25.22
CA LEU A 12 -10.62 -14.23 24.51
C LEU A 12 -10.27 -14.39 23.01
N ASN A 13 -10.52 -15.56 22.40
CA ASN A 13 -9.99 -15.90 21.06
C ASN A 13 -11.02 -16.43 20.04
N GLU A 14 -12.32 -16.32 20.33
CA GLU A 14 -13.34 -16.45 19.30
C GLU A 14 -13.59 -15.05 18.70
N LEU A 15 -12.79 -14.69 17.70
CA LEU A 15 -13.13 -13.66 16.70
C LEU A 15 -14.29 -14.19 15.83
N ARG A 16 -15.40 -14.53 16.49
CA ARG A 16 -16.70 -14.79 15.89
C ARG A 16 -17.65 -13.82 16.57
N TYR A 17 -17.77 -12.63 16.00
CA TYR A 17 -19.07 -11.98 16.03
C TYR A 17 -19.96 -12.86 15.15
N GLU A 18 -20.50 -13.95 15.72
CA GLU A 18 -21.58 -14.69 15.07
C GLU A 18 -22.77 -13.74 14.97
N LEU A 19 -22.89 -13.10 13.81
CA LEU A 19 -24.11 -12.42 13.43
C LEU A 19 -25.22 -13.46 13.31
N GLY A 20 -26.35 -13.11 13.91
CA GLY A 20 -27.54 -13.93 14.07
C GLY A 20 -28.01 -14.63 12.80
N LYS A 21 -28.75 -15.72 13.03
CA LYS A 21 -29.10 -16.81 12.12
C LYS A 21 -30.01 -16.44 10.92
N THR A 22 -30.02 -15.20 10.45
CA THR A 22 -30.77 -14.80 9.25
C THR A 22 -29.92 -13.90 8.34
N PRO A 23 -29.54 -14.34 7.12
CA PRO A 23 -28.82 -13.48 6.20
C PRO A 23 -29.76 -12.35 5.75
N SER A 24 -29.49 -11.12 6.20
CA SER A 24 -30.10 -9.93 5.61
C SER A 24 -29.72 -9.85 4.13
N ILE A 25 -30.63 -9.33 3.30
CA ILE A 25 -30.39 -9.15 1.85
C ILE A 25 -29.07 -8.39 1.62
N SER A 26 -28.80 -7.36 2.42
CA SER A 26 -27.55 -6.60 2.35
C SER A 26 -26.31 -7.43 2.69
N SER A 27 -26.38 -8.37 3.65
CA SER A 27 -25.24 -9.26 3.95
C SER A 27 -24.98 -10.25 2.83
N ALA A 28 -26.03 -10.78 2.21
CA ALA A 28 -25.90 -11.68 1.06
C ALA A 28 -25.33 -10.95 -0.17
N VAL A 29 -25.79 -9.72 -0.43
CA VAL A 29 -25.28 -8.87 -1.51
C VAL A 29 -23.82 -8.50 -1.24
N ALA A 30 -23.49 -8.05 -0.03
CA ALA A 30 -22.14 -7.63 0.29
C ALA A 30 -21.13 -8.79 0.18
N LEU A 31 -21.49 -9.98 0.65
CA LEU A 31 -20.63 -11.17 0.52
C LEU A 31 -20.39 -11.56 -0.95
N LYS A 32 -21.43 -11.52 -1.78
CA LYS A 32 -21.36 -11.92 -3.19
C LYS A 32 -20.77 -10.84 -4.11
N ALA A 33 -20.81 -9.57 -3.72
CA ALA A 33 -20.36 -8.45 -4.54
C ALA A 33 -19.00 -7.90 -4.13
N VAL A 34 -18.74 -7.68 -2.82
CA VAL A 34 -17.56 -6.91 -2.38
C VAL A 34 -16.25 -7.64 -2.71
N PHE A 35 -16.12 -8.92 -2.35
CA PHE A 35 -14.87 -9.66 -2.62
C PHE A 35 -14.57 -9.83 -4.11
N PRO A 36 -15.53 -10.25 -4.97
CA PRO A 36 -15.31 -10.29 -6.41
C PRO A 36 -14.99 -8.93 -7.01
N SER A 37 -15.62 -7.84 -6.55
CA SER A 37 -15.32 -6.51 -7.05
C SER A 37 -13.94 -6.00 -6.63
N CYS A 38 -13.46 -6.35 -5.43
CA CYS A 38 -12.07 -6.08 -5.02
C CYS A 38 -11.07 -6.80 -5.94
N LEU A 39 -11.32 -8.07 -6.27
CA LEU A 39 -10.51 -8.83 -7.22
C LEU A 39 -10.55 -8.22 -8.62
N LEU A 40 -11.75 -7.88 -9.11
CA LEU A 40 -11.93 -7.29 -10.44
C LEU A 40 -11.25 -5.93 -10.55
N THR A 41 -11.32 -5.11 -9.49
CA THR A 41 -10.60 -3.83 -9.42
C THR A 41 -9.11 -4.08 -9.63
N LEU A 42 -8.48 -4.95 -8.85
CA LEU A 42 -7.05 -5.28 -9.00
C LEU A 42 -6.71 -5.91 -10.36
N ALA A 43 -7.61 -6.70 -10.94
CA ALA A 43 -7.41 -7.31 -12.26
C ALA A 43 -7.36 -6.27 -13.38
N VAL A 44 -8.18 -5.23 -13.29
CA VAL A 44 -8.30 -4.18 -14.32
C VAL A 44 -7.26 -3.08 -14.16
N MET A 45 -6.80 -2.82 -12.92
CA MET A 45 -5.86 -1.74 -12.60
C MET A 45 -4.61 -1.65 -13.49
N PRO A 46 -3.90 -2.75 -13.86
CA PRO A 46 -2.73 -2.67 -14.74
C PRO A 46 -3.01 -2.11 -16.13
N PHE A 47 -4.26 -2.20 -16.58
CA PHE A 47 -4.70 -1.92 -17.95
C PHE A 47 -5.54 -0.65 -18.06
N SER A 48 -6.33 -0.32 -17.03
CA SER A 48 -7.15 0.90 -17.00
C SER A 48 -7.37 1.38 -15.57
N SER A 49 -6.71 2.48 -15.24
CA SER A 49 -6.88 3.22 -13.99
C SER A 49 -8.30 3.80 -13.85
N ILE A 50 -8.90 4.24 -14.96
CA ILE A 50 -10.25 4.81 -14.98
C ILE A 50 -11.28 3.74 -14.64
N ILE A 51 -11.31 2.61 -15.34
CA ILE A 51 -12.30 1.55 -15.12
C ILE A 51 -12.14 0.95 -13.72
N ALA A 52 -10.89 0.73 -13.28
CA ALA A 52 -10.63 0.28 -11.92
C ALA A 52 -11.16 1.25 -10.86
N GLY A 53 -11.00 2.56 -11.06
CA GLY A 53 -11.57 3.58 -10.17
C GLY A 53 -13.09 3.51 -10.09
N TRP A 54 -13.79 3.32 -11.22
CA TRP A 54 -15.25 3.19 -11.25
C TRP A 54 -15.73 1.94 -10.50
N LEU A 55 -15.05 0.80 -10.71
CA LEU A 55 -15.33 -0.45 -10.00
C LEU A 55 -15.11 -0.31 -8.49
N PHE A 56 -14.02 0.35 -8.10
CA PHE A 56 -13.73 0.64 -6.71
C PHE A 56 -14.81 1.53 -6.08
N TYR A 57 -15.22 2.61 -6.76
CA TYR A 57 -16.27 3.49 -6.24
C TYR A 57 -17.63 2.81 -6.13
N LEU A 58 -17.99 1.94 -7.08
CA LEU A 58 -19.18 1.10 -6.97
C LEU A 58 -19.11 0.18 -5.74
N THR A 59 -17.96 -0.46 -5.53
CA THR A 59 -17.71 -1.33 -4.36
C THR A 59 -17.80 -0.57 -3.05
N GLY A 60 -17.23 0.64 -3.00
CA GLY A 60 -17.31 1.56 -1.88
C GLY A 60 -18.75 1.94 -1.55
N SER A 61 -19.54 2.31 -2.55
CA SER A 61 -20.96 2.66 -2.38
C SER A 61 -21.78 1.49 -1.83
N LEU A 62 -21.56 0.27 -2.32
CA LEU A 62 -22.19 -0.95 -1.78
C LEU A 62 -21.77 -1.19 -0.31
N SER A 63 -20.50 -0.92 0.01
CA SER A 63 -19.97 -1.07 1.36
C SER A 63 -20.55 -0.03 2.33
N VAL A 64 -20.77 1.20 1.88
CA VAL A 64 -21.48 2.24 2.65
C VAL A 64 -22.90 1.77 2.98
N PHE A 65 -23.63 1.25 1.99
CA PHE A 65 -24.98 0.71 2.22
C PHE A 65 -24.99 -0.45 3.23
N TYR A 66 -24.01 -1.35 3.15
CA TYR A 66 -23.86 -2.43 4.13
C TYR A 66 -23.61 -1.90 5.55
N VAL A 67 -22.65 -0.99 5.71
CA VAL A 67 -22.31 -0.41 7.02
C VAL A 67 -23.49 0.38 7.60
N ALA A 68 -24.22 1.14 6.79
CA ALA A 68 -25.40 1.90 7.23
C ALA A 68 -26.50 0.98 7.76
N THR A 69 -26.78 -0.13 7.07
CA THR A 69 -27.81 -1.09 7.50
C THR A 69 -27.40 -1.93 8.71
N HIS A 70 -26.10 -2.04 9.01
CA HIS A 70 -25.53 -2.86 10.08
C HIS A 70 -24.76 -2.04 11.13
N LEU A 71 -25.08 -0.74 11.25
CA LEU A 71 -24.29 0.23 12.01
C LEU A 71 -24.06 -0.16 13.47
N ARG A 72 -25.10 -0.66 14.16
CA ARG A 72 -25.00 -1.08 15.57
C ARG A 72 -23.98 -2.20 15.75
N THR A 73 -24.00 -3.19 14.87
CA THR A 73 -23.07 -4.33 14.94
C THR A 73 -21.65 -3.89 14.61
N VAL A 74 -21.51 -3.05 13.59
CA VAL A 74 -20.21 -2.54 13.14
C VAL A 74 -19.54 -1.70 14.23
N ILE A 75 -20.26 -0.78 14.86
CA ILE A 75 -19.73 0.08 15.93
C ILE A 75 -19.41 -0.73 17.20
N ALA A 76 -20.13 -1.81 17.47
CA ALA A 76 -19.85 -2.68 18.62
C ALA A 76 -18.45 -3.32 18.54
N ALA A 77 -17.92 -3.57 17.34
CA ALA A 77 -16.62 -4.17 17.11
C ALA A 77 -15.47 -3.13 17.14
N LYS A 78 -15.29 -2.45 18.29
CA LYS A 78 -14.35 -1.32 18.46
C LYS A 78 -12.94 -1.56 17.91
N ARG A 79 -12.40 -2.78 18.06
CA ARG A 79 -11.05 -3.13 17.56
C ARG A 79 -10.92 -3.10 16.04
N LEU A 80 -12.01 -3.32 15.31
CA LEU A 80 -12.04 -3.33 13.84
C LEU A 80 -12.24 -1.92 13.25
N LEU A 81 -12.63 -0.94 14.08
CA LEU A 81 -12.88 0.44 13.65
C LEU A 81 -11.61 1.27 13.50
N LEU A 82 -10.49 0.86 14.12
CA LEU A 82 -9.31 1.71 14.25
C LEU A 82 -8.75 2.17 12.90
N ILE A 83 -8.44 1.25 11.99
CA ILE A 83 -7.92 1.60 10.65
C ILE A 83 -8.97 2.36 9.82
N PRO A 84 -10.24 1.88 9.70
CA PRO A 84 -11.28 2.62 8.98
C PRO A 84 -11.48 4.05 9.48
N LEU A 85 -11.43 4.29 10.79
CA LEU A 85 -11.56 5.65 11.35
C LEU A 85 -10.37 6.53 10.97
N CYS A 86 -9.14 6.01 10.99
CA CYS A 86 -7.96 6.74 10.51
C CYS A 86 -8.08 7.09 9.03
N LEU A 87 -8.47 6.13 8.18
CA LEU A 87 -8.67 6.37 6.74
C LEU A 87 -9.79 7.38 6.48
N LEU A 88 -10.89 7.31 7.23
CA LEU A 88 -12.00 8.27 7.14
C LEU A 88 -11.53 9.66 7.55
N ALA A 89 -10.80 9.78 8.66
CA ALA A 89 -10.26 11.06 9.13
C ALA A 89 -9.29 11.68 8.10
N ILE A 90 -8.35 10.90 7.56
CA ILE A 90 -7.44 11.36 6.49
C ILE A 90 -8.22 11.83 5.26
N GLY A 91 -9.21 11.06 4.82
CA GLY A 91 -10.05 11.43 3.69
C GLY A 91 -10.84 12.72 3.92
N LEU A 92 -11.45 12.88 5.11
CA LEU A 92 -12.17 14.10 5.46
C LEU A 92 -11.23 15.31 5.55
N THR A 93 -10.06 15.16 6.17
CA THR A 93 -9.06 16.24 6.23
C THR A 93 -8.58 16.65 4.84
N ASN A 94 -8.36 15.69 3.93
CA ASN A 94 -7.99 16.00 2.55
C ASN A 94 -9.11 16.75 1.80
N LEU A 95 -10.39 16.39 1.99
CA LEU A 95 -11.52 17.13 1.41
C LEU A 95 -11.67 18.53 2.01
N ILE A 96 -11.54 18.67 3.33
CA ILE A 96 -11.61 19.97 4.01
C ILE A 96 -10.50 20.88 3.49
N TRP A 97 -9.26 20.38 3.43
CA TRP A 97 -8.13 21.12 2.90
C TRP A 97 -8.34 21.53 1.44
N TYR A 98 -8.83 20.61 0.59
CA TYR A 98 -9.18 20.92 -0.81
C TYR A 98 -10.22 22.05 -0.89
N HIS A 99 -11.34 21.93 -0.17
CA HIS A 99 -12.41 22.92 -0.23
C HIS A 99 -12.05 24.27 0.38
N HIS A 100 -11.12 24.28 1.33
CA HIS A 100 -10.67 25.51 1.96
C HIS A 100 -9.70 26.31 1.08
N HIS A 101 -8.79 25.64 0.38
CA HIS A 101 -7.68 26.29 -0.34
C HIS A 101 -7.81 26.29 -1.86
N TYR A 102 -8.56 25.36 -2.48
CA TYR A 102 -8.67 25.29 -3.93
C TYR A 102 -9.37 26.51 -4.52
N GLN A 103 -8.73 27.14 -5.51
CA GLN A 103 -9.29 28.21 -6.32
C GLN A 103 -9.30 27.78 -7.80
N PRO A 104 -10.34 28.16 -8.59
CA PRO A 104 -10.42 27.79 -10.01
C PRO A 104 -9.21 28.23 -10.85
N ASP A 105 -8.60 29.36 -10.49
CA ASP A 105 -7.45 29.95 -11.19
C ASP A 105 -6.09 29.49 -10.63
N SER A 106 -6.08 28.45 -9.78
CA SER A 106 -4.86 27.88 -9.21
C SER A 106 -3.91 27.38 -10.31
N LEU A 107 -2.62 27.70 -10.17
CA LEU A 107 -1.55 27.20 -11.03
C LEU A 107 -1.13 25.76 -10.67
N LEU A 108 -1.66 25.20 -9.58
CA LEU A 108 -1.30 23.87 -9.05
C LEU A 108 -2.52 22.92 -9.00
N PRO A 109 -3.35 22.81 -10.06
CA PRO A 109 -4.59 22.03 -10.02
C PRO A 109 -4.33 20.53 -9.83
N TYR A 110 -3.16 20.03 -10.22
CA TYR A 110 -2.80 18.63 -10.08
C TYR A 110 -2.67 18.20 -8.61
N VAL A 111 -2.03 19.02 -7.77
CA VAL A 111 -1.89 18.79 -6.32
C VAL A 111 -3.27 18.67 -5.67
N TYR A 112 -4.15 19.63 -5.92
CA TYR A 112 -5.51 19.64 -5.38
C TYR A 112 -6.34 18.45 -5.87
N ASN A 113 -6.27 18.13 -7.16
CA ASN A 113 -7.02 17.00 -7.73
C ASN A 113 -6.55 15.65 -7.18
N ALA A 114 -5.25 15.46 -6.98
CA ALA A 114 -4.71 14.27 -6.36
C ALA A 114 -5.25 14.10 -4.93
N TYR A 115 -5.17 15.14 -4.10
CA TYR A 115 -5.74 15.10 -2.75
C TYR A 115 -7.25 14.88 -2.74
N ARG A 116 -8.00 15.50 -3.64
CA ARG A 116 -9.45 15.27 -3.78
C ARG A 116 -9.76 13.82 -4.14
N THR A 117 -9.05 13.24 -5.11
CA THR A 117 -9.32 11.87 -5.56
C THR A 117 -8.87 10.83 -4.53
N SER A 118 -7.71 11.04 -3.90
CA SER A 118 -7.26 10.27 -2.74
C SER A 118 -8.24 10.33 -1.59
N ALA A 119 -8.84 11.50 -1.33
CA ALA A 119 -9.82 11.65 -0.25
C ALA A 119 -11.04 10.76 -0.44
N HIS A 120 -11.63 10.77 -1.64
CA HIS A 120 -12.74 9.87 -1.98
C HIS A 120 -12.33 8.40 -1.87
N ALA A 121 -11.12 8.05 -2.32
CA ALA A 121 -10.59 6.70 -2.20
C ALA A 121 -10.39 6.27 -0.73
N SER A 122 -9.91 7.17 0.12
CA SER A 122 -9.71 6.92 1.56
C SER A 122 -11.04 6.70 2.28
N ILE A 123 -12.03 7.55 2.03
CA ILE A 123 -13.37 7.46 2.62
C ILE A 123 -14.05 6.15 2.21
N LEU A 124 -14.15 5.88 0.91
CA LEU A 124 -14.80 4.65 0.41
C LEU A 124 -13.98 3.40 0.76
N GLY A 125 -12.66 3.52 0.83
CA GLY A 125 -11.75 2.50 1.32
C GLY A 125 -12.00 2.12 2.77
N ALA A 126 -12.28 3.10 3.64
CA ALA A 126 -12.63 2.86 5.04
C ALA A 126 -13.89 1.98 5.17
N PHE A 127 -14.96 2.31 4.43
CA PHE A 127 -16.19 1.52 4.43
C PHE A 127 -16.00 0.12 3.82
N THR A 128 -15.20 0.03 2.75
CA THR A 128 -14.89 -1.25 2.09
C THR A 128 -14.12 -2.18 3.04
N LEU A 129 -13.07 -1.67 3.67
CA LEU A 129 -12.29 -2.42 4.67
C LEU A 129 -13.17 -2.86 5.83
N LEU A 130 -13.98 -1.95 6.37
CA LEU A 130 -14.88 -2.26 7.47
C LEU A 130 -15.87 -3.37 7.12
N THR A 131 -16.43 -3.34 5.91
CA THR A 131 -17.33 -4.37 5.39
C THR A 131 -16.61 -5.72 5.26
N VAL A 132 -15.41 -5.73 4.66
CA VAL A 132 -14.60 -6.95 4.49
C VAL A 132 -14.25 -7.61 5.84
N LEU A 133 -13.89 -6.81 6.84
CA LEU A 133 -13.56 -7.31 8.19
C LEU A 133 -14.76 -7.97 8.89
N HIS A 134 -15.99 -7.58 8.57
CA HIS A 134 -17.21 -8.14 9.16
C HIS A 134 -17.76 -9.36 8.40
N LEU A 135 -17.45 -9.52 7.10
CA LEU A 135 -18.05 -10.55 6.24
C LEU A 135 -17.27 -11.87 6.17
N SER A 136 -16.08 -11.98 6.72
CA SER A 136 -15.14 -13.09 6.45
C SER A 136 -15.69 -14.50 6.80
N GLN A 137 -16.33 -15.18 5.83
CA GLN A 137 -16.82 -16.57 5.95
C GLN A 137 -15.84 -17.58 5.34
N LYS A 138 -15.47 -18.64 6.07
CA LYS A 138 -14.36 -19.54 5.71
C LYS A 138 -14.49 -20.36 4.42
N SER A 139 -15.70 -20.73 3.95
CA SER A 139 -15.85 -21.74 2.87
C SER A 139 -15.78 -21.19 1.45
N GLN A 140 -16.17 -19.93 1.21
CA GLN A 140 -16.05 -19.31 -0.13
C GLN A 140 -14.63 -18.81 -0.44
N LEU A 141 -13.79 -18.65 0.58
CA LEU A 141 -12.47 -17.98 0.49
C LEU A 141 -11.40 -18.83 -0.23
N GLN A 142 -11.51 -20.16 -0.25
CA GLN A 142 -10.51 -21.01 -0.90
C GLN A 142 -10.45 -20.81 -2.42
N ARG A 143 -11.58 -20.49 -3.07
CA ARG A 143 -11.62 -20.17 -4.51
C ARG A 143 -10.96 -18.84 -4.84
N LEU A 144 -10.83 -17.93 -3.86
CA LEU A 144 -10.20 -16.63 -4.07
C LEU A 144 -8.69 -16.75 -4.32
N HIS A 145 -8.03 -17.77 -3.78
CA HIS A 145 -6.59 -18.01 -4.01
C HIS A 145 -6.26 -18.11 -5.50
N ALA A 146 -7.05 -18.89 -6.25
CA ALA A 146 -6.83 -19.08 -7.68
C ALA A 146 -6.97 -17.76 -8.44
N TYR A 147 -8.00 -16.95 -8.13
CA TYR A 147 -8.19 -15.65 -8.77
C TYR A 147 -7.03 -14.67 -8.47
N MET A 148 -6.50 -14.66 -7.24
CA MET A 148 -5.35 -13.82 -6.90
C MET A 148 -4.09 -14.21 -7.70
N LEU A 149 -3.89 -15.51 -7.94
CA LEU A 149 -2.80 -16.00 -8.79
C LEU A 149 -3.01 -15.60 -10.26
N VAL A 150 -4.22 -15.74 -10.79
CA VAL A 150 -4.57 -15.32 -12.16
C VAL A 150 -4.31 -13.82 -12.35
N ILE A 151 -4.72 -12.97 -11.39
CA ILE A 151 -4.46 -11.53 -11.44
C ILE A 151 -2.97 -11.24 -11.49
N CYS A 152 -2.15 -11.95 -10.71
CA CYS A 152 -0.71 -11.80 -10.75
C CYS A 152 -0.12 -12.22 -12.11
N VAL A 153 -0.57 -13.34 -12.67
CA VAL A 153 -0.13 -13.78 -14.01
C VAL A 153 -0.50 -12.75 -15.08
N LEU A 154 -1.70 -12.17 -15.03
CA LEU A 154 -2.14 -11.12 -15.96
C LEU A 154 -1.27 -9.85 -15.82
N ALA A 155 -1.02 -9.40 -14.59
CA ALA A 155 -0.18 -8.22 -14.34
C ALA A 155 1.27 -8.43 -14.82
N LEU A 156 1.85 -9.61 -14.55
CA LEU A 156 3.19 -9.97 -15.01
C LEU A 156 3.25 -10.12 -16.53
N GLY A 157 2.25 -10.75 -17.14
CA GLY A 157 2.15 -10.89 -18.59
C GLY A 157 2.15 -9.53 -19.29
N TYR A 158 1.39 -8.57 -18.76
CA TYR A 158 1.38 -7.21 -19.28
C TYR A 158 2.69 -6.45 -19.03
N ALA A 159 3.30 -6.62 -17.86
CA ALA A 159 4.60 -6.03 -17.55
C ALA A 159 5.69 -6.53 -18.53
N PHE A 160 5.77 -7.84 -18.76
CA PHE A 160 6.73 -8.41 -19.70
C PHE A 160 6.42 -8.06 -21.16
N TYR A 161 5.14 -7.97 -21.51
CA TYR A 161 4.74 -7.46 -22.82
C TYR A 161 5.27 -6.02 -23.03
N GLN A 162 5.09 -5.14 -22.05
CA GLN A 162 5.61 -3.77 -22.12
C GLN A 162 7.14 -3.74 -22.24
N ALA A 163 7.83 -4.56 -21.45
CA ALA A 163 9.29 -4.63 -21.47
C ALA A 163 9.86 -5.05 -22.82
N TRP A 164 9.20 -5.99 -23.51
CA TRP A 164 9.75 -6.60 -24.71
C TRP A 164 9.27 -5.95 -26.01
N PHE A 165 8.04 -5.43 -26.03
CA PHE A 165 7.38 -5.00 -27.27
C PHE A 165 7.04 -3.51 -27.33
N SER A 166 7.01 -2.79 -26.20
CA SER A 166 6.63 -1.37 -26.21
C SER A 166 7.79 -0.41 -26.44
N GLY A 167 9.03 -0.90 -26.56
CA GLY A 167 10.22 -0.06 -26.75
C GLY A 167 10.51 0.88 -25.56
N MET A 168 9.83 0.69 -24.43
CA MET A 168 9.98 1.54 -23.24
C MET A 168 11.21 1.11 -22.45
N HIS A 169 12.02 2.09 -22.04
CA HIS A 169 13.19 1.83 -21.19
C HIS A 169 12.80 1.31 -19.79
N ARG A 170 11.64 1.73 -19.26
CA ARG A 170 11.15 1.32 -17.93
C ARG A 170 9.68 0.94 -18.03
N ILE A 171 9.30 -0.15 -17.38
CA ILE A 171 7.89 -0.56 -17.30
C ILE A 171 7.12 0.42 -16.40
N GLY A 172 6.02 0.99 -16.91
CA GLY A 172 5.11 1.89 -16.18
C GLY A 172 3.69 1.35 -15.99
N LEU A 173 3.34 0.21 -16.60
CA LEU A 173 1.96 -0.28 -16.73
C LEU A 173 1.05 0.85 -17.29
N VAL A 174 -0.24 0.87 -16.97
CA VAL A 174 -1.11 2.01 -17.30
C VAL A 174 -0.86 3.25 -16.43
N PHE A 175 -0.13 3.10 -15.32
CA PHE A 175 0.11 4.21 -14.37
C PHE A 175 1.05 5.29 -14.92
N GLY A 176 1.78 4.98 -16.00
CA GLY A 176 2.74 5.87 -16.64
C GLY A 176 4.07 5.99 -15.86
N THR A 177 4.02 6.08 -14.53
CA THR A 177 5.23 6.15 -13.70
C THR A 177 5.72 4.76 -13.29
N ALA A 178 7.02 4.52 -13.50
CA ALA A 178 7.66 3.26 -13.13
C ALA A 178 7.67 3.00 -11.61
N THR A 179 7.57 4.04 -10.78
CA THR A 179 7.43 3.90 -9.31
C THR A 179 6.10 3.27 -8.95
N SER A 180 4.99 3.81 -9.47
CA SER A 180 3.63 3.26 -9.26
C SER A 180 3.53 1.82 -9.76
N ALA A 181 4.10 1.51 -10.93
CA ALA A 181 4.15 0.14 -11.43
C ALA A 181 4.87 -0.82 -10.48
N ALA A 182 6.01 -0.41 -9.94
CA ALA A 182 6.80 -1.23 -9.02
C ALA A 182 6.06 -1.47 -7.69
N TYR A 183 5.38 -0.45 -7.15
CA TYR A 183 4.60 -0.58 -5.93
C TYR A 183 3.39 -1.50 -6.14
N PHE A 184 2.69 -1.33 -7.25
CA PHE A 184 1.59 -2.21 -7.64
C PHE A 184 2.05 -3.68 -7.77
N LEU A 185 3.17 -3.93 -8.47
CA LEU A 185 3.75 -5.27 -8.60
C LEU A 185 4.15 -5.86 -7.24
N THR A 186 4.64 -5.04 -6.31
CA THR A 186 4.94 -5.46 -4.93
C THR A 186 3.67 -5.93 -4.21
N PHE A 187 2.57 -5.17 -4.31
CA PHE A 187 1.31 -5.50 -3.64
C PHE A 187 0.69 -6.78 -4.19
N ILE A 188 0.56 -6.88 -5.52
CA ILE A 188 0.06 -8.09 -6.18
C ILE A 188 1.00 -9.28 -5.93
N GLY A 189 2.31 -9.06 -5.97
CA GLY A 189 3.32 -10.06 -5.65
C GLY A 189 3.16 -10.59 -4.22
N ALA A 190 2.97 -9.73 -3.23
CA ALA A 190 2.74 -10.13 -1.85
C ALA A 190 1.45 -10.96 -1.67
N LEU A 191 0.34 -10.51 -2.26
CA LEU A 191 -0.95 -11.18 -2.18
C LEU A 191 -0.93 -12.57 -2.83
N SER A 192 -0.41 -12.63 -4.06
CA SER A 192 -0.29 -13.89 -4.82
C SER A 192 0.72 -14.86 -4.19
N ALA A 193 1.82 -14.36 -3.64
CA ALA A 193 2.79 -15.16 -2.88
C ALA A 193 2.12 -15.86 -1.68
N GLN A 194 1.33 -15.12 -0.89
CA GLN A 194 0.60 -15.70 0.23
C GLN A 194 -0.47 -16.70 -0.23
N ALA A 195 -1.21 -16.40 -1.30
CA ALA A 195 -2.20 -17.30 -1.88
C ALA A 195 -1.57 -18.61 -2.39
N LEU A 196 -0.39 -18.53 -3.01
CA LEU A 196 0.37 -19.67 -3.52
C LEU A 196 0.79 -20.63 -2.40
N LEU A 197 1.28 -20.08 -1.28
CA LEU A 197 1.70 -20.89 -0.12
C LEU A 197 0.54 -21.58 0.60
N LYS A 198 -0.70 -21.10 0.39
CA LYS A 198 -1.94 -21.72 0.89
C LYS A 198 -2.47 -22.85 0.00
N LEU A 199 -1.90 -23.09 -1.18
CA LEU A 199 -2.26 -24.25 -1.99
C LEU A 199 -1.83 -25.55 -1.30
N ASP A 200 -2.67 -26.57 -1.43
CA ASP A 200 -2.38 -27.93 -0.99
C ASP A 200 -1.61 -28.69 -2.08
N SER A 201 -0.36 -28.30 -2.28
CA SER A 201 0.53 -28.90 -3.29
C SER A 201 1.93 -29.15 -2.72
N PRO A 202 2.53 -30.32 -3.00
CA PRO A 202 3.91 -30.60 -2.58
C PRO A 202 4.94 -29.67 -3.24
N HIS A 203 4.60 -29.08 -4.39
CA HIS A 203 5.49 -28.22 -5.16
C HIS A 203 5.37 -26.73 -4.82
N LYS A 204 4.52 -26.34 -3.86
CA LYS A 204 4.21 -24.94 -3.57
C LYS A 204 5.43 -24.06 -3.25
N TYR A 205 6.48 -24.62 -2.64
CA TYR A 205 7.71 -23.87 -2.35
C TYR A 205 8.56 -23.61 -3.60
N TYR A 206 8.61 -24.55 -4.54
CA TYR A 206 9.29 -24.34 -5.83
C TYR A 206 8.52 -23.35 -6.70
N LEU A 207 7.18 -23.48 -6.73
CA LEU A 207 6.30 -22.52 -7.39
C LEU A 207 6.48 -21.12 -6.78
N TYR A 208 6.61 -21.03 -5.45
CA TYR A 208 6.89 -19.77 -4.77
C TYR A 208 8.21 -19.16 -5.21
N LEU A 209 9.30 -19.94 -5.31
CA LEU A 209 10.60 -19.40 -5.75
C LEU A 209 10.55 -18.93 -7.21
N GLY A 210 9.85 -19.66 -8.09
CA GLY A 210 9.61 -19.22 -9.47
C GLY A 210 8.76 -17.96 -9.55
N HIS A 211 7.70 -17.88 -8.75
CA HIS A 211 6.86 -16.69 -8.62
C HIS A 211 7.66 -15.48 -8.12
N PHE A 212 8.43 -15.64 -7.04
CA PHE A 212 9.29 -14.61 -6.46
C PHE A 212 10.33 -14.12 -7.48
N LEU A 213 10.94 -15.03 -8.25
CA LEU A 213 11.84 -14.67 -9.35
C LEU A 213 11.12 -13.80 -10.39
N LEU A 214 9.97 -14.24 -10.90
CA LEU A 214 9.24 -13.53 -11.95
C LEU A 214 8.80 -12.13 -11.50
N VAL A 215 8.27 -11.99 -10.28
CA VAL A 215 7.90 -10.67 -9.74
C VAL A 215 9.13 -9.80 -9.52
N MET A 216 10.23 -10.35 -9.01
CA MET A 216 11.47 -9.60 -8.83
C MET A 216 12.04 -9.11 -10.16
N VAL A 217 12.01 -9.94 -11.21
CA VAL A 217 12.41 -9.54 -12.57
C VAL A 217 11.52 -8.41 -13.08
N ALA A 218 10.20 -8.52 -12.94
CA ALA A 218 9.28 -7.46 -13.33
C ALA A 218 9.54 -6.14 -12.57
N ILE A 219 9.85 -6.19 -11.27
CA ILE A 219 10.23 -5.02 -10.47
C ILE A 219 11.59 -4.46 -10.93
N LEU A 220 12.59 -5.29 -11.23
CA LEU A 220 13.89 -4.83 -11.74
C LEU A 220 13.74 -4.08 -13.07
N LEU A 221 12.86 -4.52 -13.94
CA LEU A 221 12.53 -3.85 -15.22
C LEU A 221 11.81 -2.50 -15.04
N THR A 222 11.31 -2.18 -13.84
CA THR A 222 10.85 -0.81 -13.52
C THR A 222 12.01 0.10 -13.12
N GLU A 223 13.17 -0.48 -12.76
CA GLU A 223 14.35 0.21 -12.25
C GLU A 223 14.09 1.08 -11.00
N THR A 224 13.02 0.81 -10.27
CA THR A 224 12.63 1.58 -9.07
C THR A 224 13.43 1.10 -7.85
N ARG A 225 14.44 1.90 -7.45
CA ARG A 225 15.38 1.60 -6.34
C ARG A 225 14.68 1.12 -5.07
N ALA A 226 13.66 1.84 -4.59
CA ALA A 226 12.92 1.50 -3.38
C ALA A 226 12.27 0.10 -3.49
N ALA A 227 11.63 -0.21 -4.61
CA ALA A 227 10.95 -1.49 -4.80
C ALA A 227 11.91 -2.67 -4.94
N ILE A 228 13.05 -2.47 -5.62
CA ILE A 228 14.13 -3.45 -5.74
C ILE A 228 14.64 -3.87 -4.33
N PHE A 229 14.70 -2.92 -3.40
CA PHE A 229 15.09 -3.20 -2.01
C PHE A 229 13.97 -3.81 -1.17
N VAL A 230 12.74 -3.28 -1.28
CA VAL A 230 11.62 -3.65 -0.41
C VAL A 230 11.04 -5.04 -0.72
N TYR A 231 10.89 -5.39 -2.00
CA TYR A 231 10.22 -6.64 -2.38
C TYR A 231 10.92 -7.91 -1.85
N PRO A 232 12.25 -8.04 -1.87
CA PRO A 232 12.95 -9.16 -1.24
C PRO A 232 12.60 -9.36 0.24
N ILE A 233 12.47 -8.28 1.01
CA ILE A 233 12.12 -8.32 2.43
C ILE A 233 10.65 -8.72 2.61
N VAL A 234 9.75 -8.21 1.75
CA VAL A 234 8.33 -8.59 1.72
C VAL A 234 8.17 -10.09 1.42
N GLY A 235 8.83 -10.58 0.38
CA GLY A 235 8.84 -11.99 0.00
C GLY A 235 9.38 -12.86 1.13
N ALA A 236 10.57 -12.54 1.65
CA ALA A 236 11.19 -13.26 2.76
C ALA A 236 10.27 -13.33 3.99
N THR A 237 9.62 -12.23 4.37
CA THR A 237 8.69 -12.18 5.51
C THR A 237 7.51 -13.15 5.32
N ILE A 238 6.94 -13.20 4.12
CA ILE A 238 5.85 -14.11 3.77
C ILE A 238 6.33 -15.56 3.77
N LEU A 239 7.49 -15.87 3.17
CA LEU A 239 8.01 -17.24 3.14
C LEU A 239 8.38 -17.75 4.55
N LEU A 240 9.06 -16.92 5.33
CA LEU A 240 9.46 -17.22 6.72
C LEU A 240 8.26 -17.59 7.59
N SER A 241 7.10 -16.98 7.34
CA SER A 241 5.88 -17.29 8.08
C SER A 241 5.49 -18.77 8.04
N GLU A 242 5.69 -19.41 6.88
CA GLU A 242 5.29 -20.79 6.63
C GLU A 242 6.40 -21.79 6.96
N VAL A 243 7.67 -21.41 6.76
CA VAL A 243 8.80 -22.35 6.88
C VAL A 243 9.49 -22.34 8.25
N ARG A 244 9.28 -21.30 9.09
CA ARG A 244 9.98 -21.13 10.39
C ARG A 244 9.84 -22.29 11.37
N HIS A 245 8.79 -23.11 11.23
CA HIS A 245 8.52 -24.23 12.11
C HIS A 245 9.36 -25.49 11.78
N ASN A 246 9.95 -25.56 10.59
CA ASN A 246 10.73 -26.72 10.13
C ASN A 246 12.14 -26.27 9.72
N LYS A 247 13.15 -26.58 10.55
CA LYS A 247 14.55 -26.18 10.33
C LYS A 247 15.09 -26.58 8.95
N ARG A 248 14.80 -27.80 8.47
CA ARG A 248 15.28 -28.27 7.16
C ARG A 248 14.64 -27.47 6.02
N LEU A 249 13.34 -27.22 6.12
CA LEU A 249 12.60 -26.43 5.14
C LEU A 249 13.03 -24.96 5.17
N LEU A 250 13.29 -24.40 6.34
CA LEU A 250 13.82 -23.04 6.52
C LEU A 250 15.18 -22.88 5.81
N ILE A 251 16.10 -23.83 5.99
CA ILE A 251 17.40 -23.80 5.30
C ILE A 251 17.21 -23.89 3.78
N LYS A 252 16.36 -24.80 3.29
CA LYS A 252 16.07 -24.93 1.86
C LYS A 252 15.46 -23.66 1.27
N ALA A 253 14.52 -23.05 1.99
CA ALA A 253 13.89 -21.79 1.62
C ALA A 253 14.90 -20.65 1.57
N PHE A 254 15.77 -20.54 2.58
CA PHE A 254 16.83 -19.54 2.62
C PHE A 254 17.80 -19.67 1.45
N VAL A 255 18.33 -20.89 1.23
CA VAL A 255 19.25 -21.16 0.11
C VAL A 255 18.57 -20.89 -1.23
N GLY A 256 17.31 -21.31 -1.39
CA GLY A 256 16.52 -21.06 -2.59
C GLY A 256 16.32 -19.56 -2.85
N SER A 257 15.88 -18.79 -1.86
CA SER A 257 15.72 -17.34 -1.97
C SER A 257 17.04 -16.63 -2.24
N ALA A 258 18.13 -17.03 -1.59
CA ALA A 258 19.46 -16.48 -1.85
C ALA A 258 19.92 -16.76 -3.28
N ALA A 259 19.73 -17.99 -3.78
CA ALA A 259 20.05 -18.35 -5.16
C ALA A 259 19.21 -17.54 -6.16
N THR A 260 17.92 -17.35 -5.91
CA THR A 260 17.05 -16.52 -6.75
C THR A 260 17.51 -15.06 -6.77
N LEU A 261 17.88 -14.49 -5.61
CA LEU A 261 18.40 -13.14 -5.54
C LEU A 261 19.74 -12.99 -6.26
N LEU A 262 20.67 -13.95 -6.07
CA LEU A 262 21.95 -13.96 -6.78
C LEU A 262 21.75 -14.05 -8.30
N LEU A 263 20.80 -14.86 -8.77
CA LEU A 263 20.43 -14.93 -10.18
C LEU A 263 19.93 -13.57 -10.68
N CYS A 264 19.04 -12.91 -9.95
CA CYS A 264 18.58 -11.55 -10.30
C CYS A 264 19.73 -10.54 -10.35
N LEU A 265 20.63 -10.56 -9.35
CA LEU A 265 21.80 -9.68 -9.31
C LEU A 265 22.70 -9.91 -10.51
N PHE A 266 22.92 -11.17 -10.90
CA PHE A 266 23.73 -11.52 -12.07
C PHE A 266 23.07 -11.06 -13.38
N LEU A 267 21.78 -11.34 -13.56
CA LEU A 267 21.04 -10.99 -14.78
C LEU A 267 20.91 -9.46 -14.98
N PHE A 268 20.83 -8.69 -13.90
CA PHE A 268 20.62 -7.24 -13.92
C PHE A 268 21.84 -6.44 -13.43
N GLN A 269 23.03 -7.05 -13.42
CA GLN A 269 24.25 -6.44 -12.86
C GLN A 269 24.55 -5.06 -13.44
N ASN A 270 24.39 -4.86 -14.75
CA ASN A 270 24.69 -3.59 -15.42
C ASN A 270 23.73 -2.48 -14.97
N THR A 271 22.43 -2.76 -14.96
CA THR A 271 21.39 -1.83 -14.51
C THR A 271 21.61 -1.46 -13.04
N LEU A 272 21.88 -2.45 -12.19
CA LEU A 272 22.14 -2.21 -10.76
C LEU A 272 23.42 -1.38 -10.54
N TYR A 273 24.49 -1.69 -11.28
CA TYR A 273 25.73 -0.95 -11.23
C TYR A 273 25.54 0.52 -11.63
N GLN A 274 24.82 0.78 -12.73
CA GLN A 274 24.44 2.13 -13.13
C GLN A 274 23.64 2.84 -12.04
N ARG A 275 22.64 2.19 -11.43
CA ARG A 275 21.84 2.79 -10.36
C ARG A 275 22.63 3.14 -9.11
N VAL A 276 23.65 2.36 -8.77
CA VAL A 276 24.56 2.66 -7.66
C VAL A 276 25.48 3.83 -8.01
N ASN A 277 26.04 3.86 -9.22
CA ASN A 277 26.88 4.97 -9.66
C ASN A 277 26.10 6.28 -9.77
N ASP A 278 24.88 6.25 -10.32
CA ASP A 278 23.97 7.39 -10.33
C ASP A 278 23.72 7.91 -8.91
N LEU A 279 23.49 7.02 -7.93
CA LEU A 279 23.29 7.40 -6.54
C LEU A 279 24.53 8.09 -5.95
N ILE A 280 25.73 7.56 -6.20
CA ILE A 280 26.99 8.15 -5.74
C ILE A 280 27.20 9.53 -6.38
N ASN A 281 26.95 9.65 -7.68
CA ASN A 281 27.07 10.90 -8.42
C ASN A 281 26.05 11.94 -7.94
N ASP A 282 24.81 11.53 -7.66
CA ASP A 282 23.78 12.41 -7.12
C ASP A 282 24.19 12.97 -5.75
N ILE A 283 24.72 12.13 -4.86
CA ILE A 283 25.21 12.53 -3.53
C ILE A 283 26.40 13.49 -3.65
N HIS A 284 27.36 13.17 -4.51
CA HIS A 284 28.50 14.05 -4.77
C HIS A 284 28.06 15.40 -5.34
N SER A 285 27.10 15.41 -6.28
CA SER A 285 26.55 16.65 -6.84
C SER A 285 25.85 17.50 -5.78
N TYR A 286 25.09 16.85 -4.88
CA TYR A 286 24.44 17.54 -3.77
C TYR A 286 25.47 18.18 -2.82
N SER A 287 26.59 17.50 -2.52
CA SER A 287 27.67 18.08 -1.71
C SER A 287 28.41 19.25 -2.38
N MET A 288 28.18 19.48 -3.67
CA MET A 288 28.69 20.59 -4.46
C MET A 288 27.60 21.63 -4.75
N ASP A 289 26.63 21.77 -3.85
CA ASP A 289 25.49 22.69 -3.89
C ASP A 289 24.55 22.53 -5.11
N ASN A 290 24.55 21.34 -5.72
CA ASN A 290 23.69 21.01 -6.86
C ASN A 290 22.69 19.90 -6.51
N SER A 291 21.46 20.30 -6.19
CA SER A 291 20.35 19.38 -5.93
C SER A 291 19.48 19.06 -7.14
N MET A 292 19.85 19.46 -8.36
CA MET A 292 19.12 19.14 -9.59
C MET A 292 19.37 17.70 -10.07
N THR A 293 19.31 16.74 -9.15
CA THR A 293 19.52 15.30 -9.34
C THR A 293 18.39 14.51 -8.69
N SER A 294 18.27 13.20 -8.97
CA SER A 294 17.13 12.42 -8.44
C SER A 294 17.15 12.31 -6.91
N VAL A 295 18.33 12.18 -6.31
CA VAL A 295 18.48 12.08 -4.84
C VAL A 295 18.66 13.46 -4.22
N GLY A 296 19.44 14.35 -4.83
CA GLY A 296 19.59 15.72 -4.38
C GLY A 296 18.26 16.45 -4.29
N ALA A 297 17.38 16.30 -5.29
CA ALA A 297 16.07 16.93 -5.27
C ALA A 297 15.18 16.37 -4.15
N ARG A 298 15.28 15.08 -3.81
CA ARG A 298 14.55 14.52 -2.65
C ARG A 298 15.04 15.10 -1.33
N ILE A 299 16.34 15.24 -1.15
CA ILE A 299 16.91 15.84 0.06
C ILE A 299 16.44 17.30 0.17
N ALA A 300 16.54 18.07 -0.92
CA ALA A 300 16.01 19.43 -0.98
C ALA A 300 14.51 19.49 -0.66
N MET A 301 13.69 18.62 -1.27
CA MET A 301 12.24 18.53 -1.00
C MET A 301 11.95 18.22 0.48
N TYR A 302 12.78 17.40 1.13
CA TYR A 302 12.57 17.04 2.52
C TYR A 302 12.85 18.24 3.43
N GLN A 303 13.95 18.95 3.20
CA GLN A 303 14.31 20.12 3.96
C GLN A 303 13.30 21.25 3.75
N SER A 304 13.07 21.67 2.49
CA SER A 304 12.11 22.72 2.17
C SER A 304 10.69 22.37 2.62
N GLY A 305 10.30 21.09 2.58
CA GLY A 305 9.01 20.63 3.06
C GLY A 305 8.82 20.69 4.57
N ILE A 306 9.89 20.41 5.35
CA ILE A 306 9.87 20.55 6.80
C ILE A 306 9.76 22.02 7.16
N GLU A 307 10.63 22.86 6.62
CA GLU A 307 10.65 24.30 6.89
C GLU A 307 9.31 24.97 6.50
N ALA A 308 8.74 24.63 5.33
CA ALA A 308 7.42 25.10 4.94
C ALA A 308 6.31 24.70 5.93
N GLY A 309 6.40 23.49 6.51
CA GLY A 309 5.45 23.03 7.51
C GLY A 309 5.63 23.69 8.88
N GLU A 310 6.87 24.08 9.23
CA GLU A 310 7.18 24.82 10.46
C GLU A 310 6.61 26.24 10.43
N GLU A 311 6.62 26.91 9.27
CA GLU A 311 5.98 28.21 9.11
C GLU A 311 4.44 28.14 9.18
N ALA A 312 3.85 27.00 8.79
CA ALA A 312 2.41 26.80 8.71
C ALA A 312 1.94 25.57 9.51
N LEU A 313 2.11 25.59 10.83
CA LEU A 313 1.79 24.46 11.73
C LEU A 313 0.34 23.95 11.65
N PHE A 314 -0.60 24.78 11.18
CA PHE A 314 -2.02 24.42 10.99
C PHE A 314 -2.39 24.09 9.54
N GLY A 315 -1.41 24.09 8.62
CA GLY A 315 -1.60 23.90 7.19
C GLY A 315 -1.64 25.21 6.42
N GLN A 316 -1.49 25.08 5.11
CA GLN A 316 -1.42 26.18 4.14
C GLN A 316 -1.90 25.71 2.76
N SER A 317 -2.10 26.65 1.83
CA SER A 317 -2.41 26.32 0.45
C SER A 317 -1.20 25.75 -0.29
N ALA A 318 -1.44 25.07 -1.42
CA ALA A 318 -0.35 24.59 -2.27
C ALA A 318 0.50 25.75 -2.82
N GLU A 319 -0.13 26.90 -3.09
CA GLU A 319 0.51 28.13 -3.56
C GLU A 319 1.42 28.72 -2.49
N GLN A 320 0.94 28.85 -1.24
CA GLN A 320 1.75 29.36 -0.13
C GLN A 320 2.99 28.49 0.09
N ARG A 321 2.81 27.16 0.07
CA ARG A 321 3.94 26.22 0.13
C ARG A 321 4.90 26.44 -1.04
N ALA A 322 4.39 26.61 -2.26
CA ALA A 322 5.23 26.82 -3.43
C ALA A 322 6.00 28.13 -3.37
N GLU A 323 5.37 29.23 -2.95
CA GLU A 323 6.01 30.53 -2.76
C GLU A 323 7.14 30.46 -1.73
N HIS A 324 6.89 29.78 -0.61
CA HIS A 324 7.89 29.57 0.42
C HIS A 324 9.10 28.77 -0.11
N ILE A 325 8.87 27.63 -0.76
CA ILE A 325 9.94 26.80 -1.32
C ILE A 325 10.73 27.56 -2.41
N ILE A 326 10.07 28.37 -3.23
CA ILE A 326 10.74 29.22 -4.23
C ILE A 326 11.59 30.30 -3.54
N ALA A 327 11.12 30.89 -2.44
CA ALA A 327 11.87 31.88 -1.68
C ALA A 327 13.11 31.25 -1.03
N GLN A 328 13.00 30.06 -0.45
CA GLN A 328 14.12 29.29 0.09
C GLN A 328 15.15 28.95 -0.98
N ALA A 329 14.71 28.42 -2.13
CA ALA A 329 15.58 28.07 -3.25
C ALA A 329 16.35 29.27 -3.84
N LYS A 330 15.86 30.50 -3.65
CA LYS A 330 16.58 31.73 -4.02
C LYS A 330 17.65 32.12 -3.01
N GLN A 331 17.48 31.76 -1.75
CA GLN A 331 18.43 32.03 -0.68
C GLN A 331 19.52 30.94 -0.60
N GLU A 332 19.13 29.68 -0.82
CA GLU A 332 19.98 28.51 -0.69
C GLU A 332 19.92 27.69 -2.00
N SER A 333 20.99 27.73 -2.79
CA SER A 333 21.05 27.05 -4.09
C SER A 333 20.94 25.53 -3.96
N GLU A 334 21.33 24.98 -2.82
CA GLU A 334 21.17 23.56 -2.50
C GLU A 334 19.71 23.10 -2.40
N LEU A 335 18.75 24.02 -2.25
CA LEU A 335 17.32 23.71 -2.21
C LEU A 335 16.61 23.83 -3.57
N SER A 336 17.32 24.30 -4.60
CA SER A 336 16.75 24.55 -5.94
C SER A 336 16.08 23.33 -6.58
N GLY A 337 16.57 22.13 -6.29
CA GLY A 337 16.00 20.85 -6.75
C GLY A 337 14.54 20.63 -6.34
N ALA A 338 14.08 21.24 -5.24
CA ALA A 338 12.69 21.10 -4.78
C ALA A 338 11.68 21.83 -5.68
N VAL A 339 12.11 22.90 -6.36
CA VAL A 339 11.24 23.76 -7.19
C VAL A 339 10.63 22.98 -8.36
N GLY A 340 11.35 21.98 -8.89
CA GLY A 340 10.87 21.15 -10.00
C GLY A 340 9.71 20.20 -9.66
N TYR A 341 9.29 20.12 -8.39
CA TYR A 341 8.29 19.16 -7.91
C TYR A 341 7.08 19.81 -7.21
N LEU A 342 6.95 21.13 -7.28
CA LEU A 342 5.90 21.89 -6.60
C LEU A 342 4.48 21.55 -7.09
N ASP A 343 4.36 21.16 -8.36
CA ASP A 343 3.12 20.76 -9.03
C ASP A 343 2.72 19.30 -8.79
N ILE A 344 3.57 18.52 -8.11
CA ILE A 344 3.36 17.10 -7.83
C ILE A 344 3.29 16.84 -6.32
N HIS A 345 4.41 16.50 -5.68
CA HIS A 345 4.54 16.16 -4.27
C HIS A 345 6.01 16.08 -3.83
N LEU A 346 6.26 16.18 -2.52
CA LEU A 346 7.61 16.21 -1.93
C LEU A 346 8.28 14.83 -1.75
N HIS A 347 7.74 13.76 -2.35
CA HIS A 347 8.33 12.41 -2.36
C HIS A 347 8.63 11.84 -0.96
N ASN A 348 7.86 12.26 0.04
CA ASN A 348 7.78 11.67 1.36
C ASN A 348 6.40 11.98 1.93
N GLU A 349 5.69 10.95 2.34
CA GLU A 349 4.28 11.05 2.70
C GLU A 349 4.03 11.86 3.97
N VAL A 350 4.94 11.77 4.94
CA VAL A 350 4.85 12.52 6.19
C VAL A 350 5.19 13.99 5.96
N ILE A 351 6.27 14.25 5.22
CA ILE A 351 6.72 15.63 4.94
C ILE A 351 5.71 16.34 4.03
N ASP A 352 5.19 15.68 2.99
CA ASP A 352 4.20 16.29 2.11
C ASP A 352 2.89 16.60 2.87
N ALA A 353 2.43 15.69 3.75
CA ALA A 353 1.29 15.92 4.61
C ALA A 353 1.53 17.06 5.61
N PHE A 354 2.71 17.13 6.23
CA PHE A 354 3.10 18.19 7.16
C PHE A 354 3.17 19.56 6.46
N SER A 355 3.82 19.63 5.29
CA SER A 355 4.01 20.87 4.55
C SER A 355 2.70 21.54 4.12
N LEU A 356 1.65 20.76 3.82
CA LEU A 356 0.36 21.28 3.34
C LEU A 356 -0.70 21.36 4.43
N LYS A 357 -0.74 20.39 5.36
CA LYS A 357 -1.83 20.22 6.33
C LYS A 357 -1.36 20.38 7.78
N GLY A 358 -0.11 20.80 7.95
CA GLY A 358 0.50 21.04 9.25
C GLY A 358 0.58 19.80 10.13
N LEU A 359 0.70 20.04 11.44
CA LEU A 359 0.71 19.00 12.46
C LEU A 359 -0.54 18.10 12.40
N PRO A 360 -1.78 18.60 12.19
CA PRO A 360 -2.95 17.74 12.11
C PRO A 360 -2.83 16.65 11.02
N GLY A 361 -2.33 17.02 9.82
CA GLY A 361 -2.13 16.07 8.74
C GLY A 361 -1.08 15.00 9.07
N ALA A 362 0.08 15.42 9.58
CA ALA A 362 1.16 14.52 9.96
C ALA A 362 0.75 13.55 11.09
N ILE A 363 0.06 14.06 12.12
CA ILE A 363 -0.43 13.25 13.25
C ILE A 363 -1.41 12.19 12.76
N LEU A 364 -2.36 12.53 11.87
CA LEU A 364 -3.31 11.57 11.32
C LEU A 364 -2.61 10.43 10.56
N LEU A 365 -1.55 10.74 9.83
CA LEU A 365 -0.77 9.74 9.12
C LEU A 365 -0.01 8.82 10.07
N VAL A 366 0.64 9.38 11.10
CA VAL A 366 1.31 8.59 12.15
C VAL A 366 0.31 7.68 12.88
N LEU A 367 -0.89 8.19 13.16
CA LEU A 367 -1.98 7.40 13.75
C LEU A 367 -2.43 6.25 12.83
N LEU A 368 -2.51 6.47 11.51
CA LEU A 368 -2.80 5.40 10.55
C LEU A 368 -1.72 4.31 10.59
N TYR A 369 -0.44 4.69 10.59
CA TYR A 369 0.66 3.72 10.67
C TYR A 369 0.66 2.95 12.00
N ALA A 370 0.42 3.64 13.12
CA ALA A 370 0.27 3.02 14.44
C ALA A 370 -0.93 2.07 14.49
N ALA A 371 -2.05 2.47 13.88
CA ALA A 371 -3.25 1.63 13.77
C ALA A 371 -2.99 0.37 12.95
N LEU A 372 -2.29 0.48 11.81
CA LEU A 372 -1.92 -0.65 10.97
C LEU A 372 -0.94 -1.59 11.65
N PHE A 373 0.02 -1.03 12.39
CA PHE A 373 0.94 -1.80 13.22
C PHE A 373 0.17 -2.59 14.27
N TYR A 374 -0.66 -1.90 15.06
CA TYR A 374 -1.47 -2.54 16.09
C TYR A 374 -2.34 -3.67 15.51
N PHE A 375 -3.01 -3.38 14.40
CA PHE A 375 -3.91 -4.33 13.76
C PHE A 375 -3.18 -5.55 13.18
N SER A 376 -2.04 -5.33 12.51
CA SER A 376 -1.26 -6.40 11.88
C SER A 376 -0.66 -7.36 12.89
N PHE A 377 -0.09 -6.84 13.97
CA PHE A 377 0.63 -7.64 14.96
C PHE A 377 -0.24 -8.17 16.09
N PHE A 378 -1.29 -7.45 16.51
CA PHE A 378 -2.08 -7.84 17.69
C PHE A 378 -3.50 -8.32 17.35
N VAL A 379 -4.13 -7.79 16.31
CA VAL A 379 -5.52 -8.15 15.94
C VAL A 379 -5.58 -9.27 14.92
N LEU A 380 -5.09 -9.05 13.70
CA LEU A 380 -5.04 -10.08 12.66
C LEU A 380 -4.02 -11.14 12.98
N ARG A 381 -2.86 -10.73 13.52
CA ARG A 381 -1.65 -11.56 13.60
C ARG A 381 -1.43 -12.22 12.24
N SER A 382 -1.01 -11.44 11.26
CA SER A 382 -0.79 -11.91 9.89
C SER A 382 0.53 -11.41 9.34
N HIS A 383 1.33 -12.34 8.80
CA HIS A 383 2.61 -12.00 8.19
C HIS A 383 2.43 -11.21 6.89
N LEU A 384 1.38 -11.48 6.11
CA LEU A 384 1.05 -10.70 4.93
C LEU A 384 0.71 -9.25 5.29
N SER A 385 -0.12 -9.02 6.33
CA SER A 385 -0.48 -7.65 6.70
C SER A 385 0.72 -6.87 7.25
N ALA A 386 1.61 -7.54 8.02
CA ALA A 386 2.87 -6.95 8.45
C ALA A 386 3.80 -6.63 7.27
N ALA A 387 3.89 -7.50 6.27
CA ALA A 387 4.67 -7.25 5.06
C ALA A 387 4.10 -6.09 4.22
N LEU A 388 2.78 -5.98 4.11
CA LEU A 388 2.11 -4.86 3.43
C LEU A 388 2.26 -3.53 4.18
N LEU A 389 2.28 -3.56 5.52
CA LEU A 389 2.62 -2.38 6.34
C LEU A 389 4.07 -1.96 6.12
N PHE A 390 5.01 -2.91 6.14
CA PHE A 390 6.41 -2.62 5.87
C PHE A 390 6.59 -1.99 4.48
N ALA A 391 5.95 -2.55 3.45
CA ALA A 391 5.99 -1.98 2.11
C ALA A 391 5.42 -0.55 2.07
N LEU A 392 4.26 -0.31 2.71
CA LEU A 392 3.66 1.01 2.80
C LEU A 392 4.59 2.03 3.47
N LEU A 393 5.20 1.67 4.60
CA LEU A 393 6.14 2.55 5.31
C LEU A 393 7.38 2.87 4.46
N MET A 394 8.01 1.85 3.89
CA MET A 394 9.24 2.04 3.11
C MET A 394 9.00 2.87 1.85
N TYR A 395 7.85 2.67 1.19
CA TYR A 395 7.48 3.46 0.03
C TYR A 395 7.02 4.87 0.43
N GLY A 396 6.31 5.03 1.54
CA GLY A 396 5.93 6.35 2.09
C GLY A 396 7.13 7.21 2.51
N LEU A 397 8.27 6.59 2.85
CA LEU A 397 9.52 7.30 3.09
C LEU A 397 10.18 7.82 1.80
N SER A 398 9.93 7.17 0.66
CA SER A 398 10.59 7.46 -0.62
C SER A 398 9.69 8.14 -1.64
N ASP A 399 8.38 8.12 -1.43
CA ASP A 399 7.32 8.54 -2.35
C ASP A 399 6.00 8.73 -1.58
N VAL A 400 4.91 9.08 -2.27
CA VAL A 400 3.61 9.36 -1.63
C VAL A 400 2.50 8.43 -2.14
N ILE A 401 2.29 7.31 -1.44
CA ILE A 401 1.30 6.28 -1.82
C ILE A 401 -0.12 6.78 -1.60
N LEU A 402 -0.38 7.39 -0.44
CA LEU A 402 -1.71 7.86 -0.06
C LEU A 402 -2.15 9.08 -0.87
N TYR A 403 -1.23 9.80 -1.52
CA TYR A 403 -1.54 10.88 -2.46
C TYR A 403 -2.08 10.33 -3.79
N SER A 404 -1.47 9.25 -4.30
CA SER A 404 -1.92 8.61 -5.54
C SER A 404 -3.19 7.79 -5.29
N ARG A 405 -4.30 8.22 -5.90
CA ARG A 405 -5.58 7.47 -5.88
C ARG A 405 -5.37 6.00 -6.22
N ASP A 406 -4.62 5.73 -7.28
CA ASP A 406 -4.48 4.37 -7.79
C ASP A 406 -3.64 3.51 -6.84
N MET A 407 -2.52 4.02 -6.31
CA MET A 407 -1.69 3.25 -5.37
C MET A 407 -2.40 3.02 -4.03
N LEU A 408 -3.14 4.01 -3.54
CA LEU A 408 -4.01 3.84 -2.38
C LEU A 408 -5.06 2.75 -2.60
N ILE A 409 -5.76 2.76 -3.74
CA ILE A 409 -6.74 1.72 -4.09
C ILE A 409 -6.06 0.34 -4.17
N ALA A 410 -4.93 0.23 -4.87
CA ALA A 410 -4.21 -1.04 -4.99
C ALA A 410 -3.82 -1.60 -3.62
N TRP A 411 -3.25 -0.76 -2.77
CA TRP A 411 -2.85 -1.18 -1.42
C TRP A 411 -4.08 -1.57 -0.58
N LEU A 412 -5.16 -0.80 -0.61
CA LEU A 412 -6.41 -1.10 0.13
C LEU A 412 -7.04 -2.42 -0.32
N MET A 413 -7.17 -2.65 -1.62
CA MET A 413 -7.74 -3.89 -2.16
C MET A 413 -6.86 -5.09 -1.81
N THR A 414 -5.54 -4.92 -1.90
CA THR A 414 -4.57 -5.96 -1.52
C THR A 414 -4.67 -6.27 -0.02
N PHE A 415 -4.77 -5.25 0.84
CA PHE A 415 -4.93 -5.42 2.28
C PHE A 415 -6.26 -6.11 2.62
N CYS A 416 -7.37 -5.66 2.03
CA CYS A 416 -8.70 -6.27 2.20
C CYS A 416 -8.73 -7.74 1.77
N LEU A 417 -8.18 -8.07 0.61
CA LEU A 417 -8.09 -9.46 0.15
C LEU A 417 -7.12 -10.26 1.03
N GLY A 418 -6.02 -9.65 1.47
CA GLY A 418 -5.05 -10.27 2.37
C GLY A 418 -5.62 -10.67 3.73
N THR A 419 -6.63 -9.96 4.25
CA THR A 419 -7.30 -10.36 5.51
C THR A 419 -8.02 -11.70 5.38
N THR A 420 -8.39 -12.11 4.16
CA THR A 420 -9.01 -13.41 3.89
C THR A 420 -8.02 -14.57 3.87
N LEU A 421 -6.74 -14.29 3.65
CA LEU A 421 -5.67 -15.29 3.51
C LEU A 421 -5.00 -15.68 4.84
N THR A 422 -5.51 -15.15 5.96
CA THR A 422 -4.80 -15.14 7.23
C THR A 422 -4.47 -16.56 7.74
N GLY A 423 -3.18 -16.91 7.66
CA GLY A 423 -2.59 -17.92 8.52
C GLY A 423 -2.47 -17.33 9.92
N LYS A 424 -3.32 -17.78 10.85
CA LYS A 424 -3.21 -17.38 12.26
C LYS A 424 -1.78 -17.62 12.73
N TRP A 425 -1.11 -16.60 13.29
CA TRP A 425 0.13 -16.85 14.02
C TRP A 425 -0.21 -17.78 15.16
N LEU A 426 0.44 -18.95 15.17
CA LEU A 426 0.52 -19.88 16.30
C LEU A 426 -0.81 -20.09 17.03
N LYS A 427 -1.48 -21.22 16.80
CA LYS A 427 -2.13 -21.83 17.96
C LYS A 427 -0.99 -22.13 18.96
N PRO A 428 -0.96 -21.52 20.16
CA PRO A 428 -0.17 -22.13 21.22
C PRO A 428 -0.69 -23.57 21.35
N ARG A 429 0.22 -24.54 21.26
CA ARG A 429 -0.10 -25.91 21.66
C ARG A 429 -0.33 -25.94 23.16
#